data_AF-A0A4Q3EGU2-F1
#
_entry.id   AF-A0A4Q3EGU2-F1
#
_cell.length_a   1.000
_cell.length_b   1.000
_cell.length_c   1.000
_cell.angle_alpha   90.00
_cell.angle_beta   90.00
_cell.angle_gamma   90.00
#
_symmetry.space_group_name_H-M   'P 1'
#
loop_
_entity.id
_entity.type
_entity.pdbx_description
1 polymer ?
#
loop_
_entity_poly.entity_id
_entity_poly.type
_entity_poly.pdbx_seq_one_letter_code
_entity_poly.pdbx_strand_id
1 'polypeptide(L)' 'MTMIINPQSEEQETAIRIFLDALHVDYRTAEERDDTAYLLSSPANAAHLQKSIKQAQNGEVFKVNLDDIWKP' A
#
# COMPACT_ATOMS: atom_id res chain seq x y z
N MET A 1 -17.69 -12.34 5.60
CA MET A 1 -17.45 -11.01 6.19
C MET A 1 -15.95 -10.87 6.36
N THR A 2 -15.35 -9.79 5.87
CA THR A 2 -13.88 -9.61 5.89
C THR A 2 -13.57 -8.35 6.70
N MET A 3 -12.64 -8.45 7.64
CA MET A 3 -12.17 -7.32 8.45
C MET A 3 -10.73 -7.00 8.06
N ILE A 4 -10.41 -5.72 7.89
CA ILE A 4 -9.06 -5.24 7.62
C ILE A 4 -8.58 -4.52 8.88
N ILE A 5 -7.40 -4.89 9.35
CA ILE A 5 -6.78 -4.33 10.56
C ILE A 5 -5.46 -3.68 10.15
N ASN A 6 -5.22 -2.45 10.61
CA ASN A 6 -3.98 -1.72 10.38
C ASN A 6 -3.23 -1.52 11.72
N PRO A 7 -2.30 -2.42 12.08
CA PRO A 7 -1.53 -2.31 13.30
C PRO A 7 -0.72 -1.00 13.32
N GLN A 8 -0.59 -0.40 14.50
CA GLN A 8 0.16 0.84 14.73
C GLN A 8 1.64 0.57 15.09
N SER A 9 2.01 -0.70 15.33
CA SER A 9 3.38 -1.14 15.62
C SER A 9 3.58 -2.62 15.30
N GLU A 10 4.83 -3.04 15.15
CA GLU A 10 5.22 -4.45 14.98
C GLU A 10 4.81 -5.32 16.17
N GLU A 11 4.87 -4.77 17.38
CA GLU A 11 4.43 -5.44 18.62
C GLU A 11 2.93 -5.72 18.60
N GLN A 12 2.12 -4.74 18.15
CA GLN A 12 0.68 -4.90 18.03
C GLN A 12 0.34 -5.93 16.95
N GLU A 13 1.04 -5.89 15.82
CA GLU A 13 0.85 -6.87 14.75
C GLU A 13 1.16 -8.29 15.24
N THR A 14 2.26 -8.47 15.95
CA THR A 14 2.66 -9.76 16.53
C THR A 14 1.60 -10.28 17.51
N ALA A 15 1.10 -9.42 18.40
CA ALA A 15 0.05 -9.78 19.33
C ALA A 15 -1.23 -10.22 18.61
N ILE A 16 -1.66 -9.48 17.57
CA ILE A 16 -2.84 -9.82 16.76
C ILE A 16 -2.66 -11.20 16.11
N ARG A 17 -1.51 -11.46 15.49
CA ARG A 17 -1.21 -12.75 14.84
C ARG A 17 -1.32 -13.92 15.83
N ILE A 18 -0.70 -13.80 17.01
CA ILE A 18 -0.77 -14.82 18.07
C ILE A 18 -2.23 -15.10 18.49
N PHE A 19 -3.04 -14.06 18.65
CA PHE A 19 -4.46 -14.22 19.00
C PHE A 19 -5.24 -14.93 17.88
N LEU A 20 -5.01 -14.58 16.62
CA LEU A 20 -5.68 -15.21 15.49
C LEU A 20 -5.27 -16.67 15.32
N ASP A 21 -3.98 -16.99 15.51
CA ASP A 21 -3.45 -18.35 15.49
C ASP A 21 -4.11 -19.20 16.59
N ALA A 22 -4.19 -18.68 17.82
CA ALA A 22 -4.83 -19.39 18.94
C ALA A 22 -6.31 -19.69 18.68
N LEU A 23 -7.00 -18.78 17.98
CA LEU A 23 -8.40 -18.94 17.59
C LEU A 23 -8.60 -19.71 16.28
N HIS A 24 -7.52 -20.14 15.63
CA HIS A 24 -7.55 -20.82 14.32
C HIS A 24 -8.32 -20.02 13.26
N VAL A 25 -8.15 -18.69 13.28
CA VAL A 25 -8.76 -17.79 12.28
C VAL A 25 -7.80 -17.64 11.12
N ASP A 26 -8.26 -17.95 9.91
CA ASP A 26 -7.48 -17.69 8.69
C ASP A 26 -7.29 -16.19 8.46
N TYR A 27 -6.05 -15.75 8.30
CA TYR A 27 -5.71 -14.38 7.92
C TYR A 27 -4.68 -14.34 6.79
N ARG A 28 -4.59 -13.18 6.14
CA ARG A 28 -3.57 -12.87 5.14
C ARG A 28 -2.84 -11.64 5.59
N THR A 29 -1.52 -11.73 5.69
CA THR A 29 -0.69 -10.53 5.77
C THR A 29 -0.63 -9.92 4.38
N ALA A 30 -0.79 -8.60 4.29
CA ALA A 30 -0.33 -7.93 3.09
C ALA A 30 1.18 -8.16 3.05
N GLU A 31 1.66 -8.98 2.11
CA GLU A 31 3.09 -9.01 1.83
C GLU A 31 3.53 -7.57 1.57
N GLU A 32 4.62 -7.14 2.18
CA GLU A 32 5.31 -5.92 1.75
C GLU A 32 5.64 -6.13 0.28
N ARG A 33 4.78 -5.60 -0.60
CA ARG A 33 5.13 -5.52 -2.01
C ARG A 33 6.32 -4.61 -2.06
N ASP A 34 7.41 -5.12 -2.63
CA ASP A 34 8.43 -4.23 -3.17
C ASP A 34 7.74 -3.43 -4.28
N ASP A 35 7.25 -2.24 -3.92
CA ASP A 35 6.54 -1.33 -4.81
C ASP A 35 7.40 -0.99 -6.02
N THR A 36 8.73 -1.03 -5.89
CA THR A 36 9.67 -0.83 -7.00
C THR A 36 9.59 -2.00 -7.98
N ALA A 37 9.67 -3.24 -7.48
CA ALA A 37 9.52 -4.43 -8.31
C ALA A 37 8.13 -4.48 -8.99
N TYR A 38 7.07 -4.08 -8.28
CA TYR A 38 5.73 -4.00 -8.85
C TYR A 38 5.62 -2.95 -9.96
N LEU A 39 6.13 -1.74 -9.75
CA LEU A 39 6.08 -0.67 -10.74
C LEU A 39 6.94 -0.97 -11.98
N LEU A 40 8.00 -1.78 -11.82
CA LEU A 40 8.86 -2.22 -12.93
C LEU A 40 8.46 -3.58 -13.52
N SER A 41 7.42 -4.22 -13.01
CA SER A 41 7.04 -5.59 -13.34
C SER A 41 6.63 -5.82 -14.80
N SER A 42 6.20 -4.77 -15.51
CA SER A 42 5.86 -4.85 -16.93
C SER A 42 6.44 -3.67 -17.73
N PRO A 43 6.74 -3.86 -19.02
CA PRO A 43 7.20 -2.78 -19.89
C PRO A 43 6.22 -1.60 -19.94
N ALA A 44 4.91 -1.89 -19.88
CA ALA A 44 3.88 -0.86 -19.83
C ALA A 44 3.95 -0.05 -18.53
N ASN A 45 4.01 -0.72 -17.37
CA ASN A 45 4.11 -0.04 -16.08
C ASN A 45 5.40 0.78 -15.97
N ALA A 46 6.54 0.24 -16.42
CA ALA A 46 7.80 0.96 -16.45
C ALA A 46 7.74 2.21 -17.32
N ALA A 47 7.11 2.13 -18.50
CA ALA A 47 6.89 3.28 -19.37
C ALA A 47 5.98 4.34 -18.74
N HIS A 48 4.91 3.92 -18.05
CA HIS A 48 4.03 4.81 -17.31
C HIS A 48 4.77 5.50 -16.16
N LEU A 49 5.59 4.78 -15.39
CA LEU A 49 6.40 5.36 -14.32
C LEU A 49 7.37 6.41 -14.86
N GLN A 50 8.12 6.09 -15.92
CA GLN A 50 9.04 7.04 -16.56
C GLN A 50 8.31 8.29 -17.08
N LYS A 51 7.11 8.11 -17.65
CA LYS A 51 6.27 9.25 -18.08
C LYS A 51 5.91 10.12 -16.87
N SER A 52 5.39 9.54 -15.79
CA SER A 52 5.02 10.29 -14.58
C SER A 52 6.20 11.06 -13.97
N ILE A 53 7.41 10.48 -13.98
CA ILE A 53 8.63 11.16 -13.51
C ILE A 53 8.93 12.40 -14.37
N LYS A 54 8.84 12.29 -15.70
CA LYS A 54 9.04 13.43 -16.61
C LYS A 54 7.98 14.52 -16.40
N GLN A 55 6.73 14.13 -16.21
CA GLN A 55 5.64 15.08 -15.94
C GLN A 55 5.88 15.85 -14.65
N ALA A 56 6.34 15.18 -13.59
CA ALA A 56 6.74 15.84 -12.35
C ALA A 56 7.89 16.85 -12.55
N GLN A 57 8.92 16.48 -13.32
CA GLN A 57 10.03 17.37 -13.66
C GLN A 57 9.58 18.60 -14.47
N ASN A 58 8.59 18.43 -15.34
CA ASN A 58 8.01 19.50 -16.14
C ASN A 58 7.00 20.36 -15.38
N GLY A 59 6.66 20.03 -14.13
CA GLY A 59 5.61 20.71 -13.38
C GLY A 59 4.18 20.37 -13.85
N GLU A 60 4.01 19.31 -14.63
CA GLU A 60 2.71 18.78 -15.09
C GLU A 60 2.02 17.92 -14.00
N VAL A 61 2.16 18.31 -12.74
CA VAL A 61 1.60 17.59 -11.58
C VAL A 61 0.75 18.51 -10.74
N PHE A 62 -0.27 17.96 -10.11
CA PHE A 62 -1.06 18.66 -9.11
C PHE A 62 -0.94 17.94 -7.77
N LYS A 63 -0.78 18.71 -6.69
CA LYS A 63 -0.72 18.17 -5.34
C LYS A 63 -2.14 18.03 -4.80
N VAL A 64 -2.42 16.87 -4.20
CA VAL A 64 -3.67 16.59 -3.49
C VAL A 64 -3.33 16.27 -2.06
N ASN A 65 -4.05 16.86 -1.11
CA ASN A 65 -3.96 16.47 0.30
C ASN A 65 -5.07 15.46 0.61
N LEU A 66 -4.88 14.65 1.66
CA LEU A 66 -5.89 13.65 2.06
C LEU A 66 -7.24 14.30 2.39
N ASP A 67 -7.21 15.49 2.98
CA ASP A 67 -8.41 16.29 3.28
C ASP A 67 -9.21 16.69 2.02
N ASP A 68 -8.56 16.75 0.85
CA ASP A 68 -9.23 17.07 -0.42
C ASP A 68 -10.01 15.87 -0.99
N ILE A 69 -9.61 14.65 -0.60
CA ILE A 69 -10.18 13.38 -1.08
C ILE A 69 -11.21 12.86 -0.08
N TRP A 70 -10.91 12.94 1.22
CA TRP A 70 -11.74 12.40 2.27
C TRP A 70 -12.68 13.48 2.82
N LYS A 71 -13.81 13.67 2.13
CA LYS A 71 -14.93 14.46 2.67
C LYS A 71 -15.79 13.56 3.57
N PRO A 72 -16.11 13.98 4.81
CA PRO A 72 -16.97 13.21 5.70
C PRO A 72 -18.38 13.00 5.13
#